data_AF-A0A4S0UYJ8-F1
#
_entry.id   AF-A0A4S0UYJ8-F1
#
_cell.length_a   1.000
_cell.length_b   1.000
_cell.length_c   1.000
_cell.angle_alpha   90.00
_cell.angle_beta   90.00
_cell.angle_gamma   90.00
#
_symmetry.space_group_name_H-M   'P 1'
#
loop_
_entity.id
_entity.type
_entity.pdbx_description
1 polymer ?
#
loop_
_entity_poly.entity_id
_entity_poly.type
_entity_poly.pdbx_seq_one_letter_code
_entity_poly.pdbx_strand_id
1 'polypeptide(L)'
;SIERSDDDDILVVSGDIADPKTAERVIAAGVDRFGRIDTLINNAGMFISKPFIRYTEEDFMAILGVNIAGFFHITQRAAAEMEKKSSGHIVQVTTSLVAHPNTAVRSEEHT
;
A
#
# COMPACT_ATOMS: atom_id res chain seq x y z
N SER A 1 -2.66 15.95 6.52
CA SER A 1 -3.49 15.70 5.33
C SER A 1 -2.63 15.98 4.11
N ILE A 2 -2.71 15.17 3.05
CA ILE A 2 -2.00 15.47 1.79
C ILE A 2 -2.81 16.56 1.07
N GLU A 3 -2.17 17.64 0.65
CA GLU A 3 -2.83 18.79 0.03
C GLU A 3 -3.23 18.49 -1.42
N ARG A 4 -4.23 19.21 -1.92
CA ARG A 4 -4.59 19.15 -3.34
C ARG A 4 -3.48 19.79 -4.17
N SER A 5 -3.26 19.25 -5.37
CA SER A 5 -2.37 19.84 -6.36
C SER A 5 -3.18 20.65 -7.37
N ASP A 6 -2.66 21.80 -7.78
CA ASP A 6 -3.16 22.58 -8.92
C ASP A 6 -2.48 22.16 -10.25
N ASP A 7 -1.51 21.24 -10.19
CA ASP A 7 -0.83 20.68 -11.36
C ASP A 7 -1.70 19.61 -12.03
N ASP A 8 -1.91 19.75 -13.34
CA ASP A 8 -2.70 18.84 -14.15
C ASP A 8 -2.11 17.43 -14.27
N ASP A 9 -0.82 17.26 -14.02
CA ASP A 9 -0.14 15.96 -14.05
C ASP A 9 -0.18 15.25 -12.69
N ILE A 10 -0.77 15.87 -11.66
CA ILE A 10 -0.78 15.34 -10.29
C ILE A 10 -2.21 15.29 -9.75
N LEU A 11 -2.69 14.08 -9.48
CA LEU A 11 -3.96 13.86 -8.77
C LEU A 11 -3.71 13.28 -7.38
N VAL A 12 -4.22 13.97 -6.36
CA VAL A 12 -4.13 13.52 -4.97
C VAL A 12 -5.46 12.92 -4.52
N VAL A 13 -5.43 11.65 -4.09
CA VAL A 13 -6.58 10.97 -3.48
C VAL A 13 -6.19 10.53 -2.07
N SER A 14 -6.82 11.13 -1.05
CA SER A 14 -6.58 10.78 0.34
C SER A 14 -7.38 9.52 0.75
N GLY A 15 -6.74 8.66 1.54
CA GLY A 15 -7.39 7.52 2.17
C GLY A 15 -6.40 6.59 2.85
N ASP A 16 -6.93 5.73 3.70
CA ASP A 16 -6.21 4.59 4.27
C ASP A 16 -6.27 3.42 3.27
N ILE A 17 -5.13 2.86 2.89
CA ILE A 17 -5.06 1.75 1.95
C ILE A 17 -5.65 0.46 2.53
N ALA A 18 -5.75 0.34 3.87
CA ALA A 18 -6.43 -0.77 4.52
C ALA A 18 -7.95 -0.75 4.30
N ASP A 19 -8.54 0.41 3.94
CA ASP A 19 -9.95 0.50 3.53
C ASP A 19 -10.06 0.17 2.03
N PRO A 20 -10.78 -0.91 1.64
CA PRO A 20 -10.98 -1.28 0.23
C PRO A 20 -11.61 -0.15 -0.60
N LYS A 21 -12.41 0.73 0.01
CA LYS A 21 -13.01 1.88 -0.69
C LYS A 21 -11.96 2.90 -1.12
N THR A 22 -10.81 2.98 -0.44
CA THR A 22 -9.70 3.83 -0.88
C THR A 22 -9.16 3.34 -2.22
N ALA A 23 -8.96 2.03 -2.38
CA ALA A 23 -8.53 1.46 -3.65
C ALA A 23 -9.50 1.76 -4.79
N GLU A 24 -10.81 1.68 -4.53
CA GLU A 24 -11.85 2.04 -5.50
C GLU A 24 -11.75 3.50 -5.94
N ARG A 25 -11.67 4.43 -4.98
CA ARG A 25 -11.56 5.86 -5.26
C ARG A 25 -10.29 6.19 -6.03
N VAL A 26 -9.15 5.61 -5.66
CA VAL A 26 -7.85 5.88 -6.30
C VAL A 26 -7.87 5.44 -7.76
N ILE A 27 -8.33 4.22 -8.04
CA ILE A 27 -8.34 3.70 -9.41
C ILE A 27 -9.37 4.44 -10.27
N ALA A 28 -10.59 4.66 -9.76
CA ALA A 28 -11.62 5.41 -10.49
C ALA A 28 -11.14 6.82 -10.83
N ALA A 29 -10.61 7.56 -9.85
CA ALA A 29 -10.15 8.93 -10.06
C ALA A 29 -8.95 9.00 -11.03
N GLY A 30 -8.03 8.03 -10.97
CA GLY A 30 -6.90 7.95 -11.91
C GLY A 30 -7.36 7.67 -13.34
N VAL A 31 -8.30 6.74 -13.54
CA VAL A 31 -8.87 6.48 -14.87
C VAL A 31 -9.66 7.67 -15.37
N ASP A 32 -10.48 8.31 -14.53
CA ASP A 32 -11.30 9.47 -14.92
C ASP A 32 -10.41 10.65 -15.34
N ARG A 33 -9.29 10.88 -14.64
CA ARG A 33 -8.40 12.03 -14.89
C ARG A 33 -7.38 11.80 -16.01
N PHE A 34 -6.85 10.59 -16.12
CA PHE A 34 -5.72 10.27 -17.02
C PHE A 34 -6.08 9.27 -18.13
N GLY A 35 -7.28 8.69 -18.09
CA GLY A 35 -7.81 7.76 -19.09
C GLY A 35 -7.27 6.33 -19.00
N ARG A 36 -6.20 6.09 -18.23
CA ARG A 36 -5.54 4.77 -18.07
C ARG A 36 -4.69 4.71 -16.81
N ILE A 37 -4.40 3.49 -16.36
CA ILE A 37 -3.38 3.20 -15.34
C ILE A 37 -2.30 2.32 -15.96
N ASP A 38 -1.08 2.83 -16.05
CA ASP A 38 0.06 2.11 -16.64
C ASP A 38 0.93 1.39 -15.63
N THR A 39 1.05 1.99 -14.45
CA THR A 39 1.92 1.49 -13.40
C THR A 39 1.24 1.68 -12.07
N LEU A 40 1.21 0.60 -11.29
CA LEU A 40 0.86 0.63 -9.89
C LEU A 40 2.13 0.41 -9.07
N ILE A 41 2.36 1.29 -8.10
CA ILE A 41 3.44 1.13 -7.11
C ILE A 41 2.78 0.92 -5.75
N ASN A 42 2.80 -0.32 -5.28
CA ASN A 42 2.41 -0.63 -3.91
C ASN A 42 3.58 -0.30 -2.99
N ASN A 43 3.57 0.93 -2.48
CA ASN A 43 4.60 1.46 -1.58
C ASN A 43 4.12 1.64 -0.15
N ALA A 44 2.81 1.78 0.08
CA ALA A 44 2.27 1.99 1.42
C ALA A 44 2.64 0.80 2.33
N GLY A 45 3.36 1.07 3.42
CA GLY A 45 3.86 0.01 4.29
C GLY A 45 3.82 0.45 5.75
N MET A 46 3.45 -0.49 6.61
CA MET A 46 3.49 -0.34 8.05
C MET A 46 4.48 -1.35 8.65
N PHE A 47 5.30 -0.89 9.58
CA PHE A 47 6.18 -1.73 10.36
C PHE A 47 6.03 -1.37 11.83
N ILE A 48 5.83 -2.38 12.67
CA ILE A 48 5.75 -2.23 14.13
C ILE A 48 6.98 -2.90 14.70
N SER A 49 7.69 -2.23 15.61
CA SER A 49 8.90 -2.77 16.24
C SER A 49 8.65 -2.98 17.73
N LYS A 50 8.59 -4.24 18.17
CA LYS A 50 8.43 -4.63 19.58
C LYS A 50 8.69 -6.12 19.80
N PRO A 51 8.85 -6.57 21.06
CA PRO A 51 8.91 -7.99 21.37
C PRO A 51 7.75 -8.78 20.78
N PHE A 52 8.03 -9.93 20.17
CA PHE A 52 7.00 -10.73 19.49
C PHE A 52 5.82 -11.06 20.42
N ILE A 53 6.12 -11.43 21.66
CA ILE A 53 5.12 -11.74 22.70
C ILE A 53 4.27 -10.54 23.15
N ARG A 54 4.57 -9.32 22.69
CA ARG A 54 3.82 -8.09 22.98
C ARG A 54 2.99 -7.59 21.80
N TYR A 55 2.96 -8.34 20.70
CA TYR A 55 2.00 -8.10 19.65
C TYR A 55 0.59 -8.36 20.17
N THR A 56 -0.27 -7.38 19.95
CA THR A 56 -1.71 -7.49 20.15
C THR A 56 -2.34 -7.93 18.83
N GLU A 57 -3.60 -8.34 18.91
CA GLU A 57 -4.39 -8.63 17.72
C GLU A 57 -4.54 -7.39 16.83
N GLU A 58 -4.66 -6.21 17.44
CA GLU A 58 -4.77 -4.94 16.73
C GLU A 58 -3.52 -4.64 15.89
N ASP A 59 -2.32 -4.91 16.40
CA ASP A 59 -1.08 -4.72 15.63
C ASP A 59 -1.03 -5.65 14.43
N PHE A 60 -1.40 -6.92 14.65
CA PHE A 60 -1.41 -7.91 13.60
C PHE A 60 -2.39 -7.54 12.50
N MET A 61 -3.62 -7.14 12.89
CA MET A 61 -4.65 -6.69 11.96
C MET A 61 -4.26 -5.40 11.22
N ALA A 62 -3.57 -4.47 11.88
CA ALA A 62 -3.08 -3.26 11.23
C ALA A 62 -2.01 -3.58 10.16
N ILE A 63 -1.06 -4.46 10.46
CA ILE A 63 -0.03 -4.90 9.51
C ILE A 63 -0.67 -5.63 8.32
N LEU A 64 -1.59 -6.57 8.58
CA LEU A 64 -2.31 -7.27 7.53
C LEU A 64 -3.15 -6.32 6.68
N GLY A 65 -3.82 -5.35 7.31
CA GLY A 65 -4.65 -4.36 6.64
C GLY A 65 -3.84 -3.54 5.63
N VAL A 66 -2.72 -2.97 6.04
CA VAL A 66 -1.90 -2.11 5.17
C VAL A 66 -1.08 -2.92 4.17
N ASN A 67 -0.28 -3.88 4.65
CA ASN A 67 0.77 -4.51 3.84
C ASN A 67 0.26 -5.65 2.96
N ILE A 68 -0.93 -6.21 3.25
CA ILE A 68 -1.46 -7.38 2.54
C ILE A 68 -2.81 -7.05 1.90
N ALA A 69 -3.83 -6.74 2.69
CA ALA A 69 -5.18 -6.49 2.19
C ALA A 69 -5.21 -5.24 1.29
N GLY A 70 -4.57 -4.15 1.72
CA GLY A 70 -4.50 -2.92 0.94
C GLY A 70 -3.84 -3.13 -0.43
N PHE A 71 -2.71 -3.85 -0.45
CA PHE A 71 -2.03 -4.21 -1.70
C PHE A 71 -2.93 -5.08 -2.58
N PHE A 72 -3.60 -6.07 -2.02
CA PHE A 72 -4.51 -6.92 -2.77
C PHE A 72 -5.63 -6.12 -3.43
N HIS A 73 -6.32 -5.25 -2.68
CA HIS A 73 -7.49 -4.52 -3.17
C HIS A 73 -7.15 -3.56 -4.31
N ILE A 74 -6.05 -2.80 -4.19
CA ILE A 74 -5.64 -1.86 -5.24
C ILE A 74 -5.02 -2.57 -6.45
N THR A 75 -4.25 -3.65 -6.22
CA THR A 75 -3.66 -4.46 -7.30
C THR A 75 -4.73 -5.11 -8.15
N GLN A 76 -5.75 -5.71 -7.54
CA GLN A 76 -6.85 -6.36 -8.27
C GLN A 76 -7.53 -5.37 -9.22
N ARG A 77 -7.78 -4.14 -8.76
CA ARG A 77 -8.45 -3.10 -9.55
C ARG A 77 -7.55 -2.53 -10.64
N ALA A 78 -6.30 -2.22 -10.32
CA ALA A 78 -5.33 -1.77 -11.31
C ALA A 78 -5.10 -2.83 -12.40
N ALA A 79 -4.94 -4.10 -12.02
CA ALA A 79 -4.78 -5.21 -12.95
C ALA A 79 -6.00 -5.35 -13.88
N ALA A 80 -7.21 -5.19 -13.37
CA ALA A 80 -8.43 -5.20 -14.20
C ALA A 80 -8.45 -4.06 -15.24
N GLU A 81 -7.94 -2.86 -14.89
CA GLU A 81 -7.80 -1.77 -15.87
C GLU A 81 -6.68 -2.03 -16.89
N MET A 82 -5.55 -2.57 -16.45
CA MET A 82 -4.42 -2.95 -17.29
C MET A 82 -4.79 -4.06 -18.29
N GLU A 83 -5.60 -5.03 -17.87
CA GLU A 83 -6.09 -6.13 -18.71
C GLU A 83 -6.90 -5.62 -19.91
N LYS A 84 -7.73 -4.58 -19.73
CA LYS A 84 -8.50 -3.95 -20.83
C LYS A 84 -7.60 -3.41 -21.95
N LYS A 85 -6.32 -3.17 -21.67
CA LYS A 85 -5.32 -2.63 -22.61
C LYS A 85 -4.23 -3.63 -22.96
N SER A 86 -4.26 -4.84 -22.38
CA SER A 86 -3.18 -5.84 -22.49
C SER A 86 -1.79 -5.28 -22.17
N SER A 87 -1.71 -4.32 -21.24
CA SER A 87 -0.46 -3.63 -20.88
C SER A 87 -0.53 -3.08 -19.46
N GLY A 88 0.58 -3.15 -18.73
CA GLY A 88 0.70 -2.58 -17.39
C GLY A 88 1.86 -3.18 -16.61
N HIS A 89 2.30 -2.47 -15.58
CA HIS A 89 3.36 -2.90 -14.67
C HIS A 89 2.92 -2.71 -13.21
N ILE A 90 3.23 -3.69 -12.36
CA ILE A 90 2.93 -3.62 -10.95
C ILE A 90 4.23 -3.81 -10.17
N VAL A 91 4.59 -2.82 -9.37
CA VAL A 91 5.78 -2.82 -8.52
C VAL A 91 5.35 -2.97 -7.07
N GLN A 92 5.83 -4.02 -6.40
CA GLN A 92 5.70 -4.18 -4.95
C GLN A 92 6.98 -3.70 -4.27
N VAL A 93 6.88 -2.67 -3.44
CA VAL A 93 8.00 -2.25 -2.60
C VAL A 93 7.98 -3.08 -1.32
N THR A 94 9.00 -3.90 -1.12
CA THR A 94 9.17 -4.74 0.07
C THR A 94 10.42 -4.31 0.85
N THR A 95 10.75 -5.05 1.92
CA THR A 95 11.95 -4.78 2.74
C THR A 95 12.90 -5.96 2.71
N SER A 96 14.21 -5.68 2.72
CA SER A 96 15.26 -6.70 2.82
C SER A 96 15.22 -7.49 4.13
N LEU A 97 14.52 -6.98 5.16
CA LEU A 97 14.27 -7.69 6.42
C LEU A 97 13.51 -9.01 6.21
N VAL A 98 12.76 -9.16 5.11
CA VAL A 98 12.11 -10.43 4.75
C VAL A 98 13.16 -11.50 4.41
N ALA A 99 14.29 -11.11 3.82
CA ALA A 99 15.35 -12.03 3.39
C ALA A 99 16.48 -12.17 4.43
N HIS A 100 16.71 -11.13 5.25
CA HIS A 100 17.80 -11.10 6.21
C HIS A 100 17.29 -10.66 7.59
N PRO A 101 17.21 -11.56 8.58
CA PRO A 101 16.87 -11.18 9.93
C PRO A 101 17.92 -10.20 10.47
N ASN A 102 17.49 -9.02 10.90
CA ASN A 102 18.38 -7.98 11.42
C ASN A 102 18.35 -7.99 12.95
N THR A 103 19.44 -8.42 13.57
CA THR A 103 19.60 -8.48 15.03
C THR A 103 19.61 -7.10 15.71
N ALA A 104 19.78 -6.01 14.95
CA ALA A 104 19.65 -4.64 15.45
C ALA A 104 18.19 -4.19 15.57
N VAL A 105 17.26 -4.82 14.84
CA VAL A 105 15.82 -4.66 15.05
C VAL A 105 15.44 -5.58 16.21
N ARG A 106 15.75 -5.12 17.42
CA ARG A 106 15.61 -5.94 18.62
C ARG A 106 14.15 -6.08 19.03
N SER A 107 13.75 -7.32 19.32
CA SER A 107 12.50 -7.68 19.97
C SER A 107 12.58 -7.49 21.50
N GLU A 108 13.40 -6.57 22.02
CA GLU A 108 13.77 -6.53 23.45
C GLU A 108 13.22 -5.30 24.17
N GLU A 109 12.95 -5.47 25.47
CA GLU A 109 12.53 -4.43 26.41
C GLU A 109 13.65 -3.44 26.74
N HIS A 110 13.29 -2.15 26.83
CA HIS A 110 13.99 -1.25 27.74
C HIS A 110 13.32 -1.40 29.12
N THR A 111 14.00 -2.08 30.04
CA THR A 111 13.85 -1.85 31.49
C THR A 111 14.64 -0.62 31.90
#